data_AF-A0A5C9EFY7-F1
#
_entry.id   AF-A0A5C9EFY7-F1
#
_cell.length_a   1.000
_cell.length_b   1.000
_cell.length_c   1.000
_cell.angle_alpha   90.00
_cell.angle_beta   90.00
_cell.angle_gamma   90.00
#
_symmetry.space_group_name_H-M   'P 1'
#
loop_
_entity.id
_entity.type
_entity.pdbx_description
1 polymer ?
#
loop_
_entity_poly.entity_id
_entity_poly.type
_entity_poly.pdbx_seq_one_letter_code
_entity_poly.pdbx_strand_id
1 'polypeptide(L)'
;MAEYSKTLPNVVASDQYLSLCTEGGAEFIKEQMEEVNANRLVVASCTPKTHEPVFESVLESMNMDPSYLEFVNIREQVSFVHQQDPEAAQKVAEDQVRAGVARAALLDKIEIREVDIEKKVLIIGGGVAGLTAAIDLADQDYEVHLVEKSPTIGGKMAMLDRTFPTDDCSI
;
A
#
# COMPACT_ATOMS: atom_id res chain seq x y z
N MET A 1 13.35 -20.85 0.28
CA MET A 1 12.40 -20.06 1.10
C MET A 1 11.18 -20.86 1.57
N ALA A 2 10.25 -21.30 0.72
CA ALA A 2 9.05 -22.00 1.20
C ALA A 2 9.34 -23.24 2.05
N GLU A 3 10.29 -24.09 1.62
CA GLU A 3 10.74 -25.24 2.42
C GLU A 3 11.34 -24.85 3.78
N TYR A 4 12.08 -23.74 3.85
CA TYR A 4 12.60 -23.21 5.12
C TYR A 4 11.46 -22.76 6.03
N SER A 5 10.51 -22.00 5.49
CA SER A 5 9.38 -21.45 6.25
C SER A 5 8.53 -22.54 6.90
N LYS A 6 8.35 -23.70 6.26
CA LYS A 6 7.64 -24.87 6.84
C LYS A 6 8.27 -25.39 8.14
N THR A 7 9.55 -25.12 8.37
CA THR A 7 10.25 -25.54 9.59
C THR A 7 10.00 -24.61 10.78
N LEU A 8 9.39 -23.44 10.55
CA LEU A 8 9.15 -22.44 11.58
C LEU A 8 7.91 -22.81 12.42
N PRO A 9 7.89 -22.45 13.72
CA PRO A 9 6.74 -22.70 14.58
C PRO A 9 5.44 -22.10 14.03
N ASN A 10 4.33 -22.83 14.17
CA ASN A 10 2.98 -22.43 13.76
C ASN A 10 2.75 -22.26 12.24
N VAL A 11 3.75 -22.55 11.40
CA VAL A 11 3.56 -22.52 9.93
C VAL A 11 2.94 -23.84 9.48
N VAL A 12 1.66 -23.79 9.11
CA VAL A 12 0.90 -24.97 8.64
C VAL A 12 1.05 -25.24 7.13
N ALA A 13 1.33 -24.20 6.35
CA ALA A 13 1.61 -24.26 4.91
C ALA A 13 2.61 -23.16 4.52
N SER A 14 3.36 -23.37 3.45
CA SER A 14 4.21 -22.34 2.85
C SER A 14 4.50 -22.67 1.40
N ASP A 15 4.15 -21.74 0.53
CA ASP A 15 4.16 -21.94 -0.92
C ASP A 15 4.78 -20.75 -1.64
N GLN A 16 5.06 -20.94 -2.92
CA GLN A 16 5.58 -19.91 -3.80
C GLN A 16 4.64 -19.77 -4.99
N TYR A 17 4.25 -18.53 -5.27
CA TYR A 17 3.45 -18.19 -6.42
C TYR A 17 4.06 -16.98 -7.13
N LEU A 18 4.10 -17.02 -8.45
CA LEU A 18 4.59 -15.90 -9.23
C LEU A 18 3.53 -14.79 -9.22
N SER A 19 3.88 -13.63 -8.67
CA SER A 19 2.99 -12.45 -8.63
C SER A 19 1.74 -12.63 -7.76
N LEU A 20 1.96 -12.86 -6.46
CA LEU A 20 0.90 -12.97 -5.45
C LEU A 20 -0.12 -11.82 -5.42
N CYS A 21 0.24 -10.61 -5.89
CA CYS A 21 -0.67 -9.46 -5.89
C CYS A 21 -1.66 -9.41 -7.07
N THR A 22 -1.65 -10.43 -7.93
CA THR A 22 -2.63 -10.55 -9.02
C THR A 22 -3.90 -11.24 -8.55
N GLU A 23 -4.97 -11.16 -9.33
CA GLU A 23 -6.22 -11.88 -9.05
C GLU A 23 -5.99 -13.39 -8.87
N GLY A 24 -5.19 -14.01 -9.74
CA GLY A 24 -4.83 -15.43 -9.60
C GLY A 24 -4.01 -15.73 -8.33
N GLY A 25 -3.17 -14.80 -7.90
CA GLY A 25 -2.44 -14.91 -6.63
C GLY A 25 -3.36 -14.77 -5.41
N ALA A 26 -4.35 -13.89 -5.48
CA ALA A 26 -5.37 -13.73 -4.45
C ALA A 26 -6.20 -15.00 -4.28
N GLU A 27 -6.72 -15.57 -5.37
CA GLU A 27 -7.47 -16.84 -5.32
C GLU A 27 -6.59 -18.00 -4.81
N PHE A 28 -5.33 -18.07 -5.25
CA PHE A 28 -4.38 -19.06 -4.73
C PHE A 28 -4.20 -18.96 -3.20
N ILE A 29 -4.07 -17.75 -2.66
CA ILE A 29 -3.95 -17.55 -1.19
C ILE A 29 -5.21 -18.06 -0.49
N LYS A 30 -6.41 -17.72 -1.00
CA LYS A 30 -7.68 -18.14 -0.40
C LYS A 30 -7.78 -19.67 -0.34
N GLU A 31 -7.56 -20.32 -1.48
CA GLU A 31 -7.62 -21.77 -1.61
C GLU A 31 -6.67 -22.45 -0.60
N GLN A 32 -5.41 -21.99 -0.53
CA GLN A 32 -4.42 -22.58 0.37
C GLN A 32 -4.74 -22.33 1.84
N MET A 33 -5.19 -21.13 2.21
CA MET A 33 -5.54 -20.81 3.59
C MET A 33 -6.78 -21.59 4.06
N GLU A 34 -7.78 -21.77 3.21
CA GLU A 34 -8.98 -22.59 3.49
C GLU A 34 -8.62 -24.07 3.63
N GLU A 35 -7.79 -24.61 2.72
CA GLU A 35 -7.38 -26.02 2.72
C GLU A 35 -6.74 -26.44 4.04
N VAL A 36 -5.88 -25.59 4.61
CA VAL A 36 -5.14 -25.88 5.85
C VAL A 36 -5.75 -25.22 7.08
N ASN A 37 -6.90 -24.56 6.95
CA ASN A 37 -7.58 -23.82 8.01
C ASN A 37 -6.65 -22.84 8.76
N ALA A 38 -5.88 -22.06 7.99
CA ALA A 38 -4.95 -21.06 8.52
C ALA A 38 -5.70 -19.85 9.09
N ASN A 39 -5.16 -19.26 10.16
CA ASN A 39 -5.75 -18.09 10.83
C ASN A 39 -4.86 -16.84 10.80
N ARG A 40 -3.69 -16.91 10.14
CA ARG A 40 -2.73 -15.81 9.95
C ARG A 40 -2.16 -15.92 8.55
N LEU A 41 -1.86 -14.78 7.93
CA LEU A 41 -1.22 -14.73 6.61
C LEU A 41 0.11 -13.99 6.72
N VAL A 42 1.21 -14.65 6.30
CA VAL A 42 2.53 -14.01 6.18
C VAL A 42 2.89 -13.90 4.70
N VAL A 43 3.03 -12.68 4.19
CA VAL A 43 3.38 -12.42 2.79
C VAL A 43 4.83 -11.96 2.70
N ALA A 44 5.71 -12.84 2.22
CA ALA A 44 7.10 -12.51 1.94
C ALA A 44 7.26 -12.03 0.48
N SER A 45 7.24 -10.71 0.26
CA SER A 45 7.22 -10.12 -1.09
C SER A 45 7.84 -8.71 -1.11
N CYS A 46 7.10 -7.73 -1.63
CA CYS A 46 7.50 -6.34 -1.78
C CYS A 46 7.24 -5.49 -0.53
N THR A 47 7.28 -4.17 -0.69
CA THR A 47 7.00 -3.22 0.38
C THR A 47 5.52 -3.19 0.77
N PRO A 48 5.19 -3.24 2.08
CA PRO A 48 3.81 -3.15 2.55
C PRO A 48 3.15 -1.84 2.11
N LYS A 49 3.92 -0.74 2.01
CA LYS A 49 3.44 0.58 1.57
C LYS A 49 2.66 0.59 0.25
N THR A 50 2.85 -0.42 -0.60
CA THR A 50 2.23 -0.50 -1.92
C THR A 50 1.10 -1.51 -1.99
N HIS A 51 1.28 -2.71 -1.42
CA HIS A 51 0.39 -3.84 -1.64
C HIS A 51 -0.22 -4.41 -0.37
N GLU A 52 0.07 -3.86 0.82
CA GLU A 52 -0.61 -4.24 2.06
C GLU A 52 -2.15 -4.17 1.90
N PRO A 53 -2.75 -3.08 1.34
CA PRO A 53 -4.20 -3.03 1.13
C PRO A 53 -4.75 -4.14 0.23
N VAL A 54 -3.93 -4.67 -0.69
CA VAL A 54 -4.33 -5.78 -1.56
C VAL A 54 -4.52 -7.04 -0.73
N PHE A 55 -3.56 -7.39 0.13
CA PHE A 55 -3.65 -8.62 0.92
C PHE A 55 -4.60 -8.48 2.12
N GLU A 56 -4.79 -7.27 2.65
CA GLU A 56 -5.88 -6.96 3.58
C GLU A 56 -7.23 -7.29 2.93
N SER A 57 -7.47 -6.82 1.69
CA SER A 57 -8.72 -7.13 0.97
C SER A 57 -8.91 -8.62 0.71
N VAL A 58 -7.83 -9.39 0.54
CA VAL A 58 -7.90 -10.86 0.40
C VAL A 58 -8.42 -11.49 1.69
N LEU A 59 -7.86 -11.11 2.84
CA LEU A 59 -8.32 -11.58 4.15
C LEU A 59 -9.78 -11.19 4.40
N GLU A 60 -10.16 -9.94 4.12
CA GLU A 60 -11.54 -9.46 4.28
C GLU A 60 -12.53 -10.29 3.45
N SER A 61 -12.16 -10.63 2.21
CA SER A 61 -13.01 -11.45 1.34
C SER A 61 -13.24 -12.87 1.87
N MET A 62 -12.37 -13.34 2.77
CA MET A 62 -12.49 -14.61 3.50
C MET A 62 -13.16 -14.45 4.87
N ASN A 63 -13.70 -13.26 5.19
CA ASN A 63 -14.19 -12.90 6.53
C ASN A 63 -13.13 -13.00 7.63
N MET A 64 -11.85 -12.76 7.29
CA MET A 64 -10.75 -12.66 8.24
C MET A 64 -10.39 -11.20 8.50
N ASP A 65 -9.99 -10.90 9.73
CA ASP A 65 -9.59 -9.54 10.10
C ASP A 65 -8.24 -9.17 9.46
N PRO A 66 -8.11 -8.01 8.78
CA PRO A 66 -6.86 -7.53 8.19
C PRO A 66 -5.68 -7.52 9.16
N SER A 67 -5.94 -7.33 10.47
CA SER A 67 -4.91 -7.29 11.51
C SER A 67 -4.12 -8.60 11.64
N TYR A 68 -4.59 -9.68 11.01
CA TYR A 68 -3.92 -10.99 10.97
C TYR A 68 -2.95 -11.16 9.80
N LEU A 69 -2.69 -10.10 9.04
CA LEU A 69 -1.65 -10.01 8.02
C LEU A 69 -0.30 -9.61 8.63
N GLU A 70 0.75 -10.32 8.26
CA GLU A 70 2.14 -9.89 8.40
C GLU A 70 2.79 -9.76 7.03
N PHE A 71 3.45 -8.64 6.77
CA PHE A 71 4.15 -8.40 5.52
C PHE A 71 5.66 -8.39 5.74
N VAL A 72 6.38 -9.25 5.01
CA VAL A 72 7.84 -9.35 5.05
C VAL A 72 8.42 -8.87 3.72
N ASN A 73 9.16 -7.75 3.73
CA ASN A 73 9.75 -7.19 2.52
C ASN A 73 11.07 -7.88 2.17
N ILE A 74 11.01 -8.89 1.30
CA ILE A 74 12.20 -9.57 0.77
C ILE A 74 12.63 -9.07 -0.61
N ARG A 75 11.96 -8.03 -1.16
CA ARG A 75 12.28 -7.45 -2.47
C ARG A 75 13.13 -6.20 -2.36
N GLU A 76 12.55 -5.06 -1.98
CA GLU A 76 13.28 -3.80 -1.90
C GLU A 76 14.36 -3.84 -0.81
N GLN A 77 14.12 -4.57 0.29
CA GLN A 77 15.07 -4.65 1.40
C GLN A 77 16.04 -5.85 1.31
N VAL A 78 15.84 -6.78 0.38
CA VAL A 78 16.72 -7.95 0.24
C VAL A 78 17.13 -8.18 -1.21
N SER A 79 16.27 -8.75 -2.06
CA SER A 79 16.70 -9.20 -3.40
C SER A 79 17.24 -8.06 -4.29
N PHE A 80 16.66 -6.87 -4.21
CA PHE A 80 17.09 -5.72 -5.02
C PHE A 80 18.44 -5.14 -4.58
N VAL A 81 18.80 -5.28 -3.31
CA VAL A 81 20.02 -4.70 -2.73
C VAL A 81 21.14 -5.73 -2.51
N HIS A 82 20.86 -7.03 -2.68
CA HIS A 82 21.82 -8.13 -2.59
C HIS A 82 21.98 -8.89 -3.93
N GLN A 83 21.76 -8.23 -5.08
CA GLN A 83 21.79 -8.88 -6.40
C GLN A 83 23.10 -9.62 -6.71
N GLN A 84 24.21 -9.18 -6.12
CA GLN A 84 25.54 -9.76 -6.33
C GLN A 84 25.87 -10.90 -5.37
N ASP A 85 25.06 -11.13 -4.33
CA ASP A 85 25.27 -12.19 -3.34
C ASP A 85 23.94 -12.88 -2.99
N PRO A 86 23.46 -13.80 -3.84
CA PRO A 86 22.21 -14.51 -3.61
C PRO A 86 22.21 -15.38 -2.35
N GLU A 87 23.37 -15.88 -1.93
CA GLU A 87 23.49 -16.71 -0.71
C GLU A 87 23.28 -15.86 0.54
N ALA A 88 23.89 -14.66 0.60
CA ALA A 88 23.61 -13.71 1.67
C ALA A 88 22.16 -13.22 1.63
N ALA A 89 21.62 -12.95 0.43
CA ALA A 89 20.22 -12.56 0.24
C ALA A 89 19.26 -13.60 0.84
N GLN A 90 19.50 -14.89 0.57
CA GLN A 90 18.68 -15.98 1.10
C GLN A 90 18.70 -16.00 2.64
N LYS A 91 19.87 -15.86 3.27
CA LYS A 91 20.01 -15.85 4.74
C LYS A 91 19.26 -14.67 5.37
N VAL A 92 19.41 -13.47 4.81
CA VAL A 92 18.72 -12.27 5.31
C VAL A 92 17.21 -12.42 5.16
N ALA A 93 16.74 -12.94 4.02
CA ALA A 93 15.32 -13.15 3.80
C ALA A 93 14.74 -14.24 4.73
N GLU A 94 15.48 -15.31 5.01
CA GLU A 94 15.08 -16.34 5.98
C GLU A 94 14.95 -15.76 7.40
N ASP A 95 15.90 -14.92 7.82
CA ASP A 95 15.86 -14.24 9.10
C ASP A 95 14.66 -13.28 9.21
N GLN A 96 14.38 -12.52 8.14
CA GLN A 96 13.22 -11.63 8.09
C GLN A 96 11.89 -12.39 8.11
N VAL A 97 11.78 -13.49 7.36
CA VAL A 97 10.59 -14.35 7.37
C VAL A 97 10.39 -14.98 8.75
N ARG A 98 11.46 -15.44 9.40
CA ARG A 98 11.41 -15.95 10.77
C ARG A 98 10.90 -14.89 11.75
N ALA A 99 11.37 -13.65 11.63
CA ALA A 99 10.90 -12.55 12.45
C ALA A 99 9.41 -12.22 12.17
N GLY A 100 9.01 -12.20 10.90
CA GLY A 100 7.62 -12.00 10.50
C GLY A 100 6.69 -13.09 11.06
N VAL A 101 7.04 -14.36 10.92
CA VAL A 101 6.27 -15.48 11.50
C VAL A 101 6.14 -15.34 13.02
N ALA A 102 7.23 -14.97 13.71
CA ALA A 102 7.20 -14.74 15.15
C ALA A 102 6.26 -13.59 15.55
N ARG A 103 6.21 -12.50 14.77
CA ARG A 103 5.26 -11.40 14.96
C ARG A 103 3.82 -11.82 14.66
N ALA A 104 3.61 -12.55 13.56
CA ALA A 104 2.30 -13.04 13.13
C ALA A 104 1.61 -13.89 14.20
N ALA A 105 2.38 -14.70 14.94
CA ALA A 105 1.89 -15.50 16.05
C ALA A 105 1.33 -14.68 17.22
N LEU A 106 1.69 -13.39 17.32
CA LEU A 106 1.27 -12.47 18.36
C LEU A 106 0.29 -11.39 17.86
N LEU A 107 -0.05 -11.40 16.57
CA LEU A 107 -1.04 -10.48 16.03
C LEU A 107 -2.40 -10.73 16.67
N ASP A 108 -3.08 -9.65 17.00
CA ASP A 108 -4.43 -9.64 17.56
C ASP A 108 -5.27 -8.63 16.78
N LYS A 109 -6.59 -8.74 16.91
CA LYS A 109 -7.54 -7.87 16.25
C LYS A 109 -7.32 -6.41 16.69
N ILE A 110 -7.15 -5.52 15.72
CA ILE A 110 -7.07 -4.08 15.95
C ILE A 110 -8.46 -3.49 15.77
N GLU A 111 -9.00 -2.88 16.82
CA GLU A 111 -10.29 -2.21 16.74
C GLU A 111 -10.15 -0.90 15.95
N ILE A 112 -10.86 -0.82 14.82
CA ILE A 112 -10.89 0.38 13.97
C ILE A 112 -11.76 1.44 14.65
N ARG A 113 -11.20 2.63 14.83
CA ARG A 113 -11.93 3.77 15.38
C ARG A 113 -12.61 4.54 14.27
N GLU A 114 -13.94 4.60 14.33
CA GLU A 114 -14.71 5.52 13.51
C GLU A 114 -14.55 6.96 14.05
N VAL A 115 -14.39 7.90 13.13
CA VAL A 115 -14.28 9.33 13.43
C VAL A 115 -15.15 10.11 12.46
N ASP A 116 -15.78 11.16 12.96
CA ASP A 116 -16.55 12.07 12.13
C ASP A 116 -15.61 12.90 11.25
N ILE A 117 -15.93 12.98 9.96
CA ILE A 117 -15.20 13.79 8.99
C ILE A 117 -16.05 15.02 8.64
N GLU A 118 -15.51 16.21 8.91
CA GLU A 118 -16.14 17.46 8.46
C GLU A 118 -16.04 17.60 6.94
N LYS A 119 -17.11 18.05 6.28
CA LYS A 119 -17.12 18.35 4.83
C LYS A 119 -16.41 19.67 4.50
N LYS A 120 -15.17 19.81 4.98
CA LYS A 120 -14.32 20.97 4.74
C LYS A 120 -12.96 20.53 4.21
N VAL A 121 -12.44 21.26 3.22
CA VAL A 121 -11.16 20.95 2.60
C VAL A 121 -10.25 22.17 2.64
N LEU A 122 -8.99 21.96 3.02
CA LEU A 122 -7.93 22.96 2.91
C LEU A 122 -7.06 22.65 1.69
N ILE A 123 -6.94 23.61 0.78
CA ILE A 123 -6.07 23.54 -0.38
C ILE A 123 -4.94 24.56 -0.19
N ILE A 124 -3.70 24.08 -0.32
CA ILE A 124 -2.49 24.88 -0.15
C ILE A 124 -1.85 25.10 -1.51
N GLY A 125 -1.89 26.34 -1.99
CA GLY A 125 -1.36 26.78 -3.28
C GLY A 125 -2.46 27.11 -4.29
N GLY A 126 -2.58 28.38 -4.66
CA GLY A 126 -3.53 28.90 -5.64
C GLY A 126 -3.03 28.86 -7.08
N GLY A 127 -2.24 27.84 -7.46
CA GLY A 127 -1.89 27.59 -8.86
C GLY A 127 -3.00 26.83 -9.60
N VAL A 128 -2.80 26.56 -10.90
CA VAL A 128 -3.79 25.83 -11.72
C VAL A 128 -4.30 24.55 -11.06
N ALA A 129 -3.41 23.71 -10.50
CA ALA A 129 -3.81 22.47 -9.83
C ALA A 129 -4.69 22.70 -8.59
N GLY A 130 -4.36 23.69 -7.75
CA GLY A 130 -5.13 23.99 -6.55
C GLY A 130 -6.46 24.66 -6.86
N LEU A 131 -6.51 25.53 -7.88
CA LEU A 131 -7.75 26.16 -8.33
C LEU A 131 -8.71 25.15 -8.94
N THR A 132 -8.22 24.22 -9.78
CA THR A 132 -9.05 23.13 -10.31
C THR A 132 -9.62 22.26 -9.19
N ALA A 133 -8.77 21.81 -8.26
CA ALA A 133 -9.24 21.03 -7.11
C ALA A 133 -10.26 21.80 -6.25
N ALA A 134 -10.07 23.11 -6.07
CA ALA A 134 -10.99 23.94 -5.30
C ALA A 134 -12.38 24.02 -5.95
N ILE A 135 -12.43 24.22 -7.27
CA ILE A 135 -13.67 24.29 -8.03
C ILE A 135 -14.37 22.93 -8.00
N ASP A 136 -13.65 21.85 -8.33
CA ASP A 136 -14.22 20.49 -8.39
C ASP A 136 -14.82 20.04 -7.04
N LEU A 137 -14.22 20.45 -5.92
CA LEU A 137 -14.70 20.15 -4.58
C LEU A 137 -15.84 21.08 -4.14
N ALA A 138 -15.78 22.37 -4.48
CA ALA A 138 -16.86 23.30 -4.19
C ALA A 138 -18.13 22.93 -4.96
N ASP A 139 -18.03 22.47 -6.21
CA ASP A 139 -19.15 21.97 -7.02
C ASP A 139 -19.79 20.70 -6.44
N GLN A 140 -19.08 19.99 -5.56
CA GLN A 140 -19.57 18.84 -4.79
C GLN A 140 -20.05 19.23 -3.37
N ASP A 141 -20.31 20.51 -3.14
CA ASP A 141 -20.80 21.08 -1.88
C ASP A 141 -19.83 20.91 -0.68
N TYR A 142 -18.52 20.82 -0.91
CA TYR A 142 -17.52 20.91 0.16
C TYR A 142 -17.20 22.38 0.48
N GLU A 143 -17.03 22.72 1.77
CA GLU A 143 -16.49 24.02 2.16
C GLU A 143 -14.99 24.06 1.90
N VAL A 144 -14.56 24.85 0.91
CA VAL A 144 -13.14 24.91 0.50
C VAL A 144 -12.46 26.15 1.04
N HIS A 145 -11.36 25.96 1.77
CA HIS A 145 -10.41 27.01 2.13
C HIS A 145 -9.18 26.91 1.22
N LEU A 146 -8.92 27.95 0.41
CA LEU A 146 -7.72 28.04 -0.42
C LEU A 146 -6.71 29.02 0.19
N VAL A 147 -5.49 28.56 0.44
CA VAL A 147 -4.40 29.37 0.98
C VAL A 147 -3.30 29.50 -0.06
N GLU A 148 -3.06 30.73 -0.53
CA GLU A 148 -1.95 31.06 -1.43
C GLU A 148 -0.90 31.87 -0.67
N LYS A 149 0.38 31.54 -0.89
CA LYS A 149 1.51 32.21 -0.26
C LYS A 149 1.71 33.63 -0.82
N SER A 150 1.49 33.80 -2.11
CA SER A 150 1.70 35.04 -2.85
C SER A 150 0.48 35.96 -2.72
N PRO A 151 0.63 37.27 -3.01
CA PRO A 151 -0.51 38.19 -3.03
C PRO A 151 -1.57 37.86 -4.09
N THR A 152 -1.26 36.99 -5.06
CA THR A 152 -2.13 36.65 -6.19
C THR A 152 -2.13 35.14 -6.45
N ILE A 153 -3.28 34.63 -6.88
CA ILE A 153 -3.44 33.27 -7.42
C ILE A 153 -2.97 33.19 -8.89
N GLY A 154 -2.96 31.99 -9.47
CA GLY A 154 -2.55 31.70 -10.85
C GLY A 154 -1.22 30.93 -10.94
N GLY A 155 -0.39 31.00 -9.90
CA GLY A 155 0.87 30.28 -9.82
C GLY A 155 1.80 30.54 -11.02
N LYS A 156 2.50 29.51 -11.48
CA LYS A 156 3.41 29.64 -12.65
C LYS A 156 2.67 29.86 -13.97
N MET A 157 1.43 29.38 -14.09
CA MET A 157 0.66 29.48 -15.33
C MET A 157 0.43 30.93 -15.72
N ALA A 158 0.06 31.79 -14.75
CA ALA A 158 -0.12 33.23 -14.95
C ALA A 158 1.14 34.00 -15.38
N MET A 159 2.32 33.37 -15.36
CA MET A 159 3.58 33.96 -15.84
C MET A 159 3.93 33.55 -17.27
N LEU A 160 3.23 32.56 -17.84
CA LEU A 160 3.46 32.09 -19.19
C LEU A 160 2.71 32.98 -20.19
N ASP A 161 3.30 33.23 -21.36
CA ASP A 161 2.58 33.90 -22.45
C ASP A 161 1.56 32.94 -23.08
N ARG A 162 2.01 31.72 -23.40
CA ARG A 162 1.21 30.70 -24.06
C ARG A 162 1.42 29.30 -23.50
N THR A 163 0.44 28.42 -23.71
CA THR A 163 0.49 27.02 -23.29
C THR A 163 0.53 26.07 -24.49
N PHE A 164 1.53 25.20 -24.53
CA PHE A 164 1.56 24.10 -25.50
C PHE A 164 0.54 23.01 -25.11
N PRO A 165 0.03 22.21 -26.05
CA PRO A 165 0.31 22.23 -27.49
C PRO A 165 -0.60 23.18 -28.30
N THR A 166 -1.62 23.80 -27.70
CA THR A 166 -2.65 24.56 -28.42
C THR A 166 -2.23 25.99 -28.75
N ASP A 167 -1.19 26.52 -28.09
CA ASP A 167 -0.69 27.89 -28.25
C ASP A 167 -1.71 28.95 -27.80
N ASP A 168 -2.61 28.56 -26.89
CA ASP A 168 -3.56 29.45 -26.21
C ASP A 168 -2.85 30.35 -25.20
N CYS A 169 -3.44 31.52 -24.92
CA CYS A 169 -3.00 32.37 -23.81
C CYS A 169 -3.20 31.66 -22.47
N SER A 170 -2.28 31.88 -21.53
CA SER A 170 -2.27 31.16 -20.25
C SER A 170 -3.34 31.61 -19.24
N ILE A 171 -3.79 32.86 -19.32
CA ILE A 171 -4.87 33.46 -18.51
C ILE A 171 -5.73 34.39 -19.37
#